data_AF-A0A536XB37-F1
#
_entry.id   AF-A0A536XB37-F1
#
_cell.length_a   1.000
_cell.length_b   1.000
_cell.length_c   1.000
_cell.angle_alpha   90.00
_cell.angle_beta   90.00
_cell.angle_gamma   90.00
#
_symmetry.space_group_name_H-M   'P 1'
#
loop_
_entity.id
_entity.type
_entity.pdbx_description
1 polymer ?
#
loop_
_entity_poly.entity_id
_entity_poly.type
_entity_poly.pdbx_seq_one_letter_code
_entity_poly.pdbx_strand_id
1 'polypeptide(L)'
;MTPQSQFMVVAPLAAGCEGGLRALLATMNSAPGIADPNNAVLPFGEFDCLHFARLALLDDPTLGDIEAYGLPRPRAPVYLAFLGDCDGPARELLAKLAQRAGAGLRRIFSHCEGIDAATDLLAWMTAHNVPSSASYVNWVGRTVQQVRQEGALQRALAAKVPRDSVVLTNPQQTRRELIAFVDAEVRAGRLTLTPPAPTPLGWLLAKLAHLIAVPLAGLVVLPFLVVLSPWLIVALRRRETSDPEICPRPDTAALDALQDLEDRDVTNQYTALGSVKPGRFRRGLLIVLLVLVDYVARHLYTRGHLARVQSIHFARWAFIDGKSRVVFVSNYDGS
;
A
#
# COMPACT_ATOMS: atom_id res chain seq x y z
N MET A 1 -8.91 -12.59 -13.97
CA MET A 1 -8.29 -11.42 -13.29
C MET A 1 -7.17 -11.91 -12.41
N THR A 2 -5.98 -11.33 -12.55
CA THR A 2 -4.86 -11.60 -11.65
C THR A 2 -5.06 -10.78 -10.38
N PRO A 3 -5.19 -11.40 -9.19
CA PRO A 3 -5.35 -10.64 -7.97
C PRO A 3 -4.07 -9.90 -7.63
N GLN A 4 -4.19 -8.69 -7.09
CA GLN A 4 -3.06 -7.99 -6.50
C GLN A 4 -2.92 -8.35 -5.02
N SER A 5 -1.70 -8.26 -4.50
CA SER A 5 -1.38 -8.45 -3.09
C SER A 5 -0.29 -7.49 -2.64
N GLN A 6 0.00 -7.51 -1.33
CA GLN A 6 0.86 -6.53 -0.68
C GLN A 6 1.84 -7.26 0.23
N PHE A 7 3.07 -6.73 0.34
CA PHE A 7 4.02 -7.12 1.37
C PHE A 7 4.48 -5.89 2.15
N MET A 8 4.79 -6.08 3.43
CA MET A 8 5.38 -5.08 4.30
C MET A 8 6.36 -5.75 5.24
N VAL A 9 7.63 -5.77 4.86
CA VAL A 9 8.72 -6.28 5.70
C VAL A 9 9.11 -5.19 6.68
N VAL A 10 8.93 -5.43 7.97
CA VAL A 10 9.25 -4.45 9.03
C VAL A 10 10.26 -5.05 9.98
N ALA A 11 11.39 -4.37 10.16
CA ALA A 11 12.43 -4.81 11.09
C ALA A 11 12.99 -3.61 11.87
N PRO A 12 13.27 -3.76 13.19
CA PRO A 12 13.90 -2.71 13.98
C PRO A 12 15.32 -2.46 13.46
N LEU A 13 15.73 -1.20 13.46
CA LEU A 13 17.10 -0.81 13.14
C LEU A 13 18.06 -1.21 14.25
N ALA A 14 19.24 -1.71 13.86
CA ALA A 14 20.33 -1.91 14.79
C ALA A 14 20.85 -0.55 15.30
N ALA A 15 21.28 -0.52 16.57
CA ALA A 15 21.78 0.70 17.20
C ALA A 15 22.91 1.36 16.38
N GLY A 16 22.80 2.67 16.14
CA GLY A 16 23.78 3.44 15.38
C GLY A 16 23.78 3.24 13.85
N CYS A 17 22.91 2.40 13.31
CA CYS A 17 22.88 2.11 11.87
C CYS A 17 22.05 3.09 11.03
N GLU A 18 21.25 3.95 11.65
CA GLU A 18 20.31 4.84 10.96
C GLU A 18 20.99 5.77 9.96
N GLY A 19 22.08 6.45 10.36
CA GLY A 19 22.80 7.37 9.48
C GLY A 19 23.37 6.68 8.23
N GLY A 20 23.95 5.49 8.40
CA GLY A 20 24.47 4.69 7.29
C GLY A 20 23.36 4.22 6.35
N LEU A 21 22.22 3.80 6.90
CA LEU A 21 21.06 3.41 6.11
C LEU A 21 20.47 4.58 5.33
N ARG A 22 20.31 5.76 5.96
CA ARG A 22 19.83 6.98 5.27
C ARG A 22 20.74 7.34 4.10
N ALA A 23 22.06 7.27 4.28
CA ALA A 23 23.02 7.53 3.21
C ALA A 23 22.87 6.51 2.07
N LEU A 24 22.73 5.22 2.38
CA LEU A 24 22.50 4.18 1.38
C LEU A 24 21.18 4.40 0.61
N LEU A 25 20.07 4.66 1.31
CA LEU A 25 18.77 4.90 0.67
C LEU A 25 18.80 6.15 -0.22
N ALA A 26 19.54 7.20 0.16
CA ALA A 26 19.71 8.38 -0.67
C ALA A 26 20.39 8.07 -2.01
N THR A 27 21.33 7.11 -2.06
CA THR A 27 21.97 6.68 -3.32
C THR A 27 21.02 5.95 -4.28
N MET A 28 19.86 5.51 -3.80
CA MET A 28 18.88 4.77 -4.60
C MET A 28 17.91 5.70 -5.36
N ASN A 29 17.99 7.00 -5.13
CA ASN A 29 17.08 8.00 -5.69
C ASN A 29 17.74 8.77 -6.84
N SER A 30 16.97 9.05 -7.89
CA SER A 30 17.40 9.95 -8.97
C SER A 30 17.12 11.42 -8.63
N ALA A 31 16.11 11.67 -7.81
CA ALA A 31 15.75 12.97 -7.24
C ALA A 31 15.04 12.76 -5.89
N PRO A 32 14.89 13.79 -5.03
CA PRO A 32 14.06 13.67 -3.83
C PRO A 32 12.66 13.16 -4.19
N GLY A 33 12.19 12.13 -3.47
CA GLY A 33 10.89 11.50 -3.73
C GLY A 33 10.85 10.51 -4.92
N ILE A 34 11.90 10.42 -5.74
CA ILE A 34 11.93 9.57 -6.94
C ILE A 34 13.02 8.51 -6.82
N ALA A 35 12.62 7.26 -6.57
CA ALA A 35 13.51 6.11 -6.65
C ALA A 35 13.96 5.89 -8.11
N ASP A 36 15.25 5.64 -8.33
CA ASP A 36 15.75 5.28 -9.66
C ASP A 36 15.30 3.83 -9.99
N PRO A 37 14.50 3.63 -11.06
CA PRO A 37 14.05 2.29 -11.45
C PRO A 37 15.22 1.34 -11.81
N ASN A 38 16.38 1.89 -12.20
CA ASN A 38 17.58 1.13 -12.56
C ASN A 38 18.64 1.13 -11.45
N ASN A 39 18.27 1.53 -10.22
CA ASN A 39 19.18 1.57 -9.09
C ASN A 39 19.89 0.22 -8.86
N ALA A 40 21.22 0.26 -8.72
CA ALA A 40 22.06 -0.92 -8.60
C ALA A 40 21.85 -1.73 -7.30
N VAL A 41 21.27 -1.12 -6.25
CA VAL A 41 20.96 -1.84 -4.99
C VAL A 41 19.68 -2.68 -5.14
N LEU A 42 18.64 -2.09 -5.71
CA LEU A 42 17.33 -2.70 -5.88
C LEU A 42 16.73 -2.16 -7.19
N PRO A 43 16.88 -2.88 -8.31
CA PRO A 43 16.44 -2.43 -9.62
C PRO A 43 14.93 -2.63 -9.78
N PHE A 44 14.13 -1.69 -9.24
CA PHE A 44 12.67 -1.78 -9.23
C PHE A 44 12.06 -2.01 -10.62
N GLY A 45 12.66 -1.44 -11.67
CA GLY A 45 12.19 -1.53 -13.05
C GLY A 45 12.18 -2.94 -13.64
N GLU A 46 12.97 -3.86 -13.09
CA GLU A 46 13.07 -5.25 -13.54
C GLU A 46 11.91 -6.14 -13.05
N PHE A 47 11.10 -5.66 -12.12
CA PHE A 47 9.98 -6.40 -11.55
C PHE A 47 8.67 -6.03 -12.27
N ASP A 48 8.35 -6.78 -13.31
CA ASP A 48 7.19 -6.57 -14.20
C ASP A 48 5.82 -6.76 -13.53
N CYS A 49 5.77 -7.31 -12.32
CA CYS A 49 4.57 -7.47 -11.50
C CYS A 49 4.50 -6.49 -10.32
N LEU A 50 5.43 -5.55 -10.20
CA LEU A 50 5.48 -4.56 -9.12
C LEU A 50 4.78 -3.26 -9.53
N HIS A 51 3.71 -2.88 -8.82
CA HIS A 51 3.01 -1.60 -9.02
C HIS A 51 3.77 -0.48 -8.33
N PHE A 52 3.95 -0.62 -7.02
CA PHE A 52 4.60 0.37 -6.17
C PHE A 52 5.50 -0.34 -5.18
N ALA A 53 6.65 0.26 -4.88
CA ALA A 53 7.49 -0.11 -3.75
C ALA A 53 8.14 1.11 -3.13
N ARG A 54 8.42 1.03 -1.83
CA ARG A 54 9.17 2.06 -1.12
C ARG A 54 9.89 1.47 0.09
N LEU A 55 10.96 2.15 0.48
CA LEU A 55 11.66 1.94 1.74
C LEU A 55 11.40 3.17 2.61
N ALA A 56 10.89 2.96 3.82
CA ALA A 56 10.56 4.01 4.75
C ALA A 56 11.17 3.74 6.12
N LEU A 57 11.73 4.77 6.74
CA LEU A 57 12.07 4.75 8.14
C LEU A 57 10.84 5.14 8.95
N LEU A 58 10.36 4.22 9.77
CA LEU A 58 9.23 4.42 10.65
C LEU A 58 9.75 4.84 12.01
N ASP A 59 9.88 6.15 12.19
CA ASP A 59 10.13 6.81 13.46
C ASP A 59 8.81 7.42 13.97
N ASP A 60 8.58 7.32 15.28
CA ASP A 60 7.37 7.82 15.93
C ASP A 60 7.76 8.93 16.92
N PRO A 61 7.84 10.20 16.47
CA PRO A 61 8.15 11.31 17.35
C PRO A 61 7.01 11.62 18.34
N THR A 62 5.83 10.99 18.18
CA THR A 62 4.64 11.27 18.97
C THR A 62 4.38 10.25 20.08
N LEU A 63 5.35 9.35 20.36
CA LEU A 63 5.25 8.39 21.48
C LEU A 63 5.00 9.06 22.84
N GLY A 64 5.37 10.32 23.00
CA GLY A 64 5.08 11.13 24.20
C GLY A 64 3.59 11.41 24.42
N ASP A 65 2.76 11.33 23.38
CA ASP A 65 1.31 11.58 23.44
C ASP A 65 0.60 10.69 24.48
N ILE A 66 1.16 9.50 24.74
CA ILE A 66 0.61 8.57 25.73
C ILE A 66 0.66 9.12 27.16
N GLU A 67 1.56 10.08 27.45
CA GLU A 67 1.71 10.72 28.76
C GLU A 67 0.46 11.52 29.13
N ALA A 68 -0.29 12.03 28.14
CA ALA A 68 -1.58 12.68 28.35
C ALA A 68 -2.64 11.74 28.96
N TYR A 69 -2.42 10.43 28.89
CA TYR A 69 -3.25 9.41 29.52
C TYR A 69 -2.73 8.96 30.90
N GLY A 70 -1.70 9.62 31.44
CA GLY A 70 -1.06 9.24 32.70
C GLY A 70 -0.24 7.94 32.61
N LEU A 71 0.19 7.57 31.40
CA LEU A 71 0.98 6.36 31.14
C LEU A 71 2.43 6.73 30.80
N PRO A 72 3.41 5.87 31.14
CA PRO A 72 4.79 6.12 30.80
C PRO A 72 5.02 6.02 29.28
N ARG A 73 5.89 6.90 28.77
CA ARG A 73 6.34 6.85 27.37
C ARG A 73 6.98 5.51 27.03
N PRO A 74 6.47 4.77 26.03
CA PRO A 74 7.09 3.53 25.60
C PRO A 74 8.45 3.81 24.94
N ARG A 75 9.35 2.85 25.05
CA ARG A 75 10.53 2.78 24.19
C ARG A 75 10.16 1.95 22.98
N ALA A 76 10.21 2.56 21.80
CA ALA A 76 10.07 1.87 20.55
C ALA A 76 11.30 2.12 19.68
N PRO A 77 11.79 1.11 18.95
CA PRO A 77 12.85 1.30 17.98
C PRO A 77 12.30 2.07 16.76
N VAL A 78 13.23 2.65 16.00
CA VAL A 78 12.97 3.05 14.61
C VAL A 78 12.96 1.77 13.77
N TYR A 79 11.98 1.62 12.88
CA TYR A 79 11.92 0.47 11.98
C TYR A 79 12.32 0.87 10.57
N LEU A 80 12.98 -0.04 9.86
CA LEU A 80 12.94 -0.03 8.41
C LEU A 80 11.71 -0.81 7.94
N ALA A 81 10.89 -0.17 7.11
CA ALA A 81 9.81 -0.81 6.39
C ALA A 81 10.13 -0.88 4.89
N PHE A 82 10.14 -2.09 4.34
CA PHE A 82 10.13 -2.33 2.90
C PHE A 82 8.74 -2.77 2.47
N LEU A 83 8.07 -1.92 1.70
CA LEU A 83 6.67 -2.11 1.31
C LEU A 83 6.57 -2.25 -0.20
N GLY A 84 5.63 -3.06 -0.65
CA GLY A 84 5.21 -3.02 -2.05
C GLY A 84 3.83 -3.61 -2.30
N ASP A 85 3.31 -3.28 -3.47
CA ASP A 85 2.01 -3.68 -4.02
C ASP A 85 2.28 -4.36 -5.38
N CYS A 86 1.79 -5.57 -5.58
CA CYS A 86 2.17 -6.39 -6.72
C CYS A 86 1.04 -7.25 -7.28
N ASP A 87 1.18 -7.65 -8.54
CA ASP A 87 0.34 -8.68 -9.15
C ASP A 87 0.72 -10.07 -8.62
N GLY A 88 -0.29 -10.91 -8.42
CA GLY A 88 -0.12 -12.25 -7.92
C GLY A 88 0.24 -12.29 -6.43
N PRO A 89 0.70 -13.45 -5.92
CA PRO A 89 1.01 -13.63 -4.50
C PRO A 89 2.28 -12.90 -4.05
N ALA A 90 2.18 -12.14 -2.96
CA ALA A 90 3.29 -11.36 -2.39
C ALA A 90 4.52 -12.21 -2.07
N ARG A 91 4.32 -13.46 -1.64
CA ARG A 91 5.41 -14.41 -1.35
C ARG A 91 6.23 -14.74 -2.60
N GLU A 92 5.60 -14.84 -3.77
CA GLU A 92 6.33 -15.08 -5.03
C GLU A 92 7.16 -13.87 -5.41
N LEU A 93 6.64 -12.66 -5.22
CA LEU A 93 7.42 -11.44 -5.43
C LEU A 93 8.59 -11.35 -4.43
N LEU A 94 8.38 -11.63 -3.15
CA LEU A 94 9.47 -11.66 -2.15
C LEU A 94 10.56 -12.67 -2.53
N ALA A 95 10.18 -13.83 -3.07
CA ALA A 95 11.14 -14.82 -3.57
C ALA A 95 11.92 -14.29 -4.78
N LYS A 96 11.26 -13.64 -5.75
CA LYS A 96 11.93 -12.99 -6.90
C LYS A 96 12.87 -11.87 -6.44
N LEU A 97 12.46 -11.06 -5.46
CA LEU A 97 13.27 -10.00 -4.86
C LEU A 97 14.52 -10.58 -4.20
N ALA A 98 14.37 -11.62 -3.37
CA ALA A 98 15.50 -12.31 -2.74
C ALA A 98 16.47 -12.90 -3.77
N GLN A 99 15.95 -13.44 -4.88
CA GLN A 99 16.76 -14.07 -5.92
C GLN A 99 17.52 -13.04 -6.78
N ARG A 100 16.84 -11.99 -7.25
CA ARG A 100 17.41 -11.04 -8.23
C ARG A 100 18.13 -9.86 -7.58
N ALA A 101 17.63 -9.37 -6.46
CA ALA A 101 18.18 -8.22 -5.74
C ALA A 101 18.76 -8.59 -4.37
N GLY A 102 19.05 -9.87 -4.14
CA GLY A 102 19.47 -10.38 -2.83
C GLY A 102 20.70 -9.70 -2.25
N ALA A 103 21.70 -9.38 -3.08
CA ALA A 103 22.91 -8.69 -2.63
C ALA A 103 22.62 -7.28 -2.09
N GLY A 104 21.80 -6.50 -2.80
CA GLY A 104 21.44 -5.15 -2.35
C GLY A 104 20.43 -5.15 -1.21
N LEU A 105 19.47 -6.07 -1.20
CA LEU A 105 18.57 -6.26 -0.04
C LEU A 105 19.34 -6.65 1.21
N ARG A 106 20.39 -7.49 1.11
CA ARG A 106 21.28 -7.79 2.24
C ARG A 106 22.03 -6.56 2.72
N ARG A 107 22.50 -5.69 1.81
CA ARG A 107 23.14 -4.41 2.18
C ARG A 107 22.18 -3.47 2.89
N ILE A 108 20.91 -3.43 2.48
CA ILE A 108 19.87 -2.63 3.13
C ILE A 108 19.56 -3.20 4.52
N PHE A 109 19.24 -4.51 4.59
CA PHE A 109 18.81 -5.14 5.83
C PHE A 109 19.94 -5.40 6.81
N SER A 110 21.23 -5.36 6.42
CA SER A 110 22.35 -5.42 7.37
C SER A 110 22.37 -4.27 8.39
N HIS A 111 21.55 -3.23 8.18
CA HIS A 111 21.30 -2.16 9.15
C HIS A 111 20.18 -2.48 10.16
N CYS A 112 19.52 -3.62 10.04
CA CYS A 112 18.44 -4.08 10.92
C CYS A 112 18.94 -5.14 11.91
N GLU A 113 18.21 -5.32 13.00
CA GLU A 113 18.51 -6.38 13.97
C GLU A 113 18.16 -7.78 13.42
N GLY A 114 18.89 -8.80 13.89
CA GLY A 114 18.53 -10.20 13.64
C GLY A 114 18.79 -10.71 12.22
N ILE A 115 19.66 -10.05 11.45
CA ILE A 115 20.13 -10.52 10.14
C ILE A 115 21.64 -10.38 10.00
N ASP A 116 22.25 -11.39 9.41
CA ASP A 116 23.68 -11.43 9.08
C ASP A 116 23.90 -12.01 7.67
N ALA A 117 25.18 -12.22 7.32
CA ALA A 117 25.55 -12.76 6.02
C ALA A 117 25.08 -14.22 5.81
N ALA A 118 24.93 -15.01 6.86
CA ALA A 118 24.55 -16.42 6.81
C ALA A 118 23.03 -16.63 6.77
N THR A 119 22.26 -15.63 7.19
CA THR A 119 20.80 -15.66 7.27
C THR A 119 20.18 -15.92 5.88
N ASP A 120 19.18 -16.80 5.81
CA ASP A 120 18.32 -16.94 4.62
C ASP A 120 17.43 -15.69 4.48
N LEU A 121 17.71 -14.88 3.45
CA LEU A 121 17.04 -13.62 3.20
C LEU A 121 15.53 -13.78 2.98
N LEU A 122 15.09 -14.80 2.24
CA LEU A 122 13.66 -14.98 1.96
C LEU A 122 12.92 -15.42 3.22
N ALA A 123 13.51 -16.35 3.98
CA ALA A 123 12.95 -16.77 5.26
C ALA A 123 12.86 -15.58 6.23
N TRP A 124 13.90 -14.76 6.30
CA TRP A 124 13.94 -13.56 7.13
C TRP A 124 12.88 -12.53 6.72
N MET A 125 12.78 -12.19 5.43
CA MET A 125 11.74 -11.26 4.94
C MET A 125 10.33 -11.81 5.19
N THR A 126 10.13 -13.11 5.07
CA THR A 126 8.83 -13.75 5.33
C THR A 126 8.47 -13.68 6.82
N ALA A 127 9.44 -13.90 7.72
CA ALA A 127 9.25 -13.80 9.16
C ALA A 127 8.95 -12.36 9.62
N HIS A 128 9.50 -11.37 8.92
CA HIS A 128 9.31 -9.94 9.18
C HIS A 128 8.16 -9.31 8.38
N ASN A 129 7.44 -10.10 7.57
CA ASN A 129 6.32 -9.60 6.80
C ASN A 129 5.08 -9.40 7.68
N VAL A 130 4.69 -8.15 7.89
CA VAL A 130 3.53 -7.76 8.66
C VAL A 130 2.29 -7.74 7.75
N PRO A 131 1.22 -8.49 8.07
CA PRO A 131 0.03 -8.54 7.24
C PRO A 131 -0.80 -7.25 7.36
N SER A 132 -1.38 -6.82 6.24
CA SER A 132 -2.40 -5.77 6.23
C SER A 132 -3.63 -6.24 7.02
N SER A 133 -4.05 -5.44 7.99
CA SER A 133 -5.31 -5.61 8.73
C SER A 133 -6.51 -5.12 7.93
N ALA A 134 -6.29 -4.13 7.06
CA ALA A 134 -7.22 -3.75 6.00
C ALA A 134 -6.43 -3.31 4.77
N SER A 135 -6.95 -3.62 3.59
CA SER A 135 -6.34 -3.22 2.32
C SER A 135 -7.39 -2.76 1.31
N TYR A 136 -7.01 -1.79 0.49
CA TYR A 136 -7.78 -1.28 -0.63
C TYR A 136 -6.93 -1.29 -1.89
N VAL A 137 -7.52 -1.78 -2.98
CA VAL A 137 -6.96 -1.79 -4.32
C VAL A 137 -8.00 -1.16 -5.23
N ASN A 138 -7.62 -0.07 -5.91
CA ASN A 138 -8.54 0.75 -6.68
C ASN A 138 -9.23 -0.03 -7.80
N TRP A 139 -8.45 -0.73 -8.62
CA TRP A 139 -8.97 -1.55 -9.72
C TRP A 139 -8.45 -2.98 -9.62
N VAL A 140 -9.24 -3.84 -8.98
CA VAL A 140 -8.83 -5.23 -8.75
C VAL A 140 -8.74 -5.96 -10.09
N GLY A 141 -7.61 -6.61 -10.35
CA GLY A 141 -7.37 -7.36 -11.58
C GLY A 141 -6.60 -6.64 -12.67
N ARG A 142 -6.39 -5.32 -12.55
CA ARG A 142 -5.59 -4.54 -13.50
C ARG A 142 -4.11 -4.73 -13.17
N THR A 143 -3.41 -5.47 -14.02
CA THR A 143 -1.99 -5.82 -13.84
C THR A 143 -1.06 -4.71 -14.28
N VAL A 144 0.19 -4.69 -13.80
CA VAL A 144 1.26 -3.80 -14.29
C VAL A 144 1.46 -3.95 -15.79
N GLN A 145 1.42 -5.20 -16.28
CA GLN A 145 1.47 -5.48 -17.71
C GLN A 145 0.32 -4.78 -18.46
N GLN A 146 -0.91 -4.92 -17.96
CA GLN A 146 -2.08 -4.27 -18.54
C GLN A 146 -1.96 -2.75 -18.49
N VAL A 147 -1.53 -2.17 -17.36
CA VAL A 147 -1.30 -0.72 -17.22
C VAL A 147 -0.31 -0.22 -18.27
N ARG A 148 0.83 -0.90 -18.44
CA ARG A 148 1.86 -0.50 -19.43
C ARG A 148 1.33 -0.60 -20.87
N GLN A 149 0.61 -1.68 -21.19
CA GLN A 149 0.05 -1.91 -22.51
C GLN A 149 -1.10 -0.93 -22.84
N GLU A 150 -2.00 -0.67 -21.89
CA GLU A 150 -3.07 0.33 -22.02
C GLU A 150 -2.49 1.75 -22.12
N GLY A 151 -1.41 2.06 -21.39
CA GLY A 151 -0.68 3.31 -21.55
C GLY A 151 -0.04 3.47 -22.93
N ALA A 152 0.53 2.39 -23.49
CA ALA A 152 1.04 2.40 -24.87
C ALA A 152 -0.07 2.58 -25.91
N LEU A 153 -1.21 1.89 -25.72
CA LEU A 153 -2.41 2.04 -26.54
C LEU A 153 -2.94 3.48 -26.49
N GLN A 154 -3.03 4.07 -25.30
CA GLN A 154 -3.48 5.44 -25.10
C GLN A 154 -2.56 6.42 -25.86
N ARG A 155 -1.24 6.26 -25.77
CA ARG A 155 -0.29 7.13 -26.49
C ARG A 155 -0.42 6.99 -28.01
N ALA A 156 -0.56 5.75 -28.51
CA ALA A 156 -0.72 5.49 -29.93
C ALA A 156 -2.02 6.11 -30.49
N LEU A 157 -3.13 5.98 -29.77
CA LEU A 157 -4.41 6.59 -30.12
C LEU A 157 -4.35 8.12 -30.03
N ALA A 158 -3.76 8.67 -28.97
CA ALA A 158 -3.63 10.11 -28.78
C ALA A 158 -2.76 10.78 -29.86
N ALA A 159 -1.78 10.08 -30.41
CA ALA A 159 -0.99 10.56 -31.55
C ALA A 159 -1.79 10.57 -32.87
N LYS A 160 -2.85 9.76 -32.97
CA LYS A 160 -3.67 9.61 -34.18
C LYS A 160 -4.87 10.57 -34.22
N VAL A 161 -5.40 10.95 -33.06
CA VAL A 161 -6.56 11.84 -32.94
C VAL A 161 -6.11 13.31 -32.96
N PRO A 162 -6.57 14.13 -33.92
CA PRO A 162 -6.25 15.57 -33.94
C PRO A 162 -6.77 16.26 -32.67
N ARG A 163 -5.93 17.09 -32.03
CA ARG A 163 -6.34 17.86 -30.84
C ARG A 163 -7.30 19.01 -31.15
N ASP A 164 -7.30 19.48 -32.39
CA ASP A 164 -8.04 20.68 -32.83
C ASP A 164 -9.39 20.37 -33.52
N SER A 165 -9.81 19.11 -33.62
CA SER A 165 -11.05 18.76 -34.33
C SER A 165 -12.29 19.04 -33.48
N VAL A 166 -12.79 20.27 -33.57
CA VAL A 166 -13.99 20.79 -32.88
C VAL A 166 -15.30 20.07 -33.24
N VAL A 167 -15.34 19.21 -34.28
CA VAL A 167 -16.50 18.35 -34.54
C VAL A 167 -16.03 17.03 -35.15
N LEU A 168 -16.08 15.93 -34.39
CA LEU A 168 -16.10 14.59 -34.98
C LEU A 168 -17.41 14.46 -35.75
N THR A 169 -17.38 14.76 -37.05
CA THR A 169 -18.57 14.77 -37.91
C THR A 169 -19.22 13.40 -38.02
N ASN A 170 -18.46 12.33 -37.75
CA ASN A 170 -18.95 10.95 -37.65
C ASN A 170 -18.17 10.14 -36.59
N PRO A 171 -18.67 10.06 -35.33
CA PRO A 171 -18.01 9.32 -34.25
C PRO A 171 -17.86 7.82 -34.52
N GLN A 172 -18.84 7.17 -35.17
CA GLN A 172 -18.76 5.74 -35.47
C GLN A 172 -17.70 5.43 -36.54
N GLN A 173 -17.52 6.32 -37.51
CA GLN A 173 -16.45 6.19 -38.50
C GLN A 173 -15.08 6.35 -37.83
N THR A 174 -14.91 7.40 -37.03
CA THR A 174 -13.66 7.65 -36.29
C THR A 174 -13.30 6.45 -35.40
N ARG A 175 -14.27 5.89 -34.67
CA ARG A 175 -14.05 4.68 -33.87
C ARG A 175 -13.58 3.49 -34.71
N ARG A 176 -14.17 3.26 -35.88
CA ARG A 176 -13.77 2.17 -36.78
C ARG A 176 -12.35 2.36 -37.32
N GLU A 177 -11.99 3.59 -37.69
CA GLU A 177 -10.64 3.93 -38.15
C GLU A 177 -9.59 3.73 -37.05
N LEU A 178 -9.89 4.13 -35.81
CA LEU A 178 -9.00 3.92 -34.67
C LEU A 178 -8.84 2.42 -34.33
N ILE A 179 -9.91 1.62 -34.40
CA ILE A 179 -9.82 0.16 -34.21
C ILE A 179 -8.95 -0.46 -35.30
N ALA A 180 -9.19 -0.14 -36.57
CA ALA A 180 -8.41 -0.67 -37.68
C ALA A 180 -6.92 -0.28 -37.59
N PHE A 181 -6.63 0.94 -37.12
CA PHE A 181 -5.28 1.39 -36.81
C PHE A 181 -4.63 0.54 -35.72
N VAL A 182 -5.31 0.34 -34.59
CA VAL A 182 -4.82 -0.51 -33.48
C VAL A 182 -4.55 -1.94 -33.97
N ASP A 183 -5.46 -2.53 -34.74
CA ASP A 183 -5.29 -3.87 -35.31
C ASP A 183 -4.08 -3.96 -36.26
N ALA A 184 -3.77 -2.88 -36.99
CA ALA A 184 -2.58 -2.80 -37.83
C ALA A 184 -1.30 -2.68 -37.01
N GLU A 185 -1.29 -1.86 -35.95
CA GLU A 185 -0.14 -1.71 -35.03
C GLU A 185 0.17 -3.01 -34.28
N VAL A 186 -0.87 -3.74 -33.87
CA VAL A 186 -0.74 -5.06 -33.23
C VAL A 186 -0.18 -6.09 -34.21
N ARG A 187 -0.71 -6.18 -35.43
CA ARG A 187 -0.17 -7.08 -36.47
C ARG A 187 1.26 -6.75 -36.86
N ALA A 188 1.64 -5.48 -36.82
CA ALA A 188 3.01 -5.04 -37.09
C ALA A 188 3.96 -5.21 -35.90
N GLY A 189 3.47 -5.68 -34.74
CA GLY A 189 4.28 -5.88 -33.53
C GLY A 189 4.69 -4.58 -32.82
N ARG A 190 4.17 -3.42 -33.22
CA ARG A 190 4.46 -2.13 -32.58
C ARG A 190 3.63 -1.89 -31.32
N LEU A 191 2.47 -2.53 -31.22
CA LEU A 191 1.61 -2.51 -30.04
C LEU A 191 1.34 -3.93 -29.56
N THR A 192 1.40 -4.16 -28.25
CA THR A 192 1.07 -5.45 -27.64
C THR A 192 -0.13 -5.29 -26.72
N LEU A 193 -1.18 -6.08 -26.94
CA LEU A 193 -2.38 -6.12 -26.10
C LEU A 193 -2.62 -7.57 -25.67
N THR A 194 -2.27 -7.89 -24.43
CA THR A 194 -2.40 -9.23 -23.86
C THR A 194 -3.74 -9.37 -23.15
N PRO A 195 -4.57 -10.38 -23.48
CA PRO A 195 -5.81 -10.64 -22.75
C PRO A 195 -5.54 -10.93 -21.27
N PRO A 196 -6.42 -10.49 -20.35
CA PRO A 196 -6.26 -10.79 -18.93
C PRO A 196 -6.21 -12.28 -18.64
N ALA A 197 -5.30 -12.70 -17.76
CA ALA A 197 -5.23 -14.08 -17.31
C ALA A 197 -6.52 -14.51 -16.56
N PRO A 198 -6.91 -15.80 -16.65
CA PRO A 198 -8.04 -16.32 -15.90
C PRO A 198 -7.83 -16.15 -14.40
N THR A 199 -8.92 -15.95 -13.67
CA THR A 199 -8.86 -15.81 -12.20
C THR A 199 -8.51 -17.15 -11.57
N PRO A 200 -7.49 -17.22 -10.68
CA PRO A 200 -7.17 -18.45 -9.97
C PRO A 200 -8.37 -18.95 -9.14
N LEU A 201 -8.71 -20.23 -9.27
CA LEU A 201 -9.85 -20.84 -8.56
C LEU A 201 -9.72 -20.70 -7.04
N GLY A 202 -8.51 -20.90 -6.50
CA GLY A 202 -8.25 -20.75 -5.06
C GLY A 202 -8.55 -19.34 -4.56
N TRP A 203 -8.25 -18.31 -5.37
CA TRP A 203 -8.59 -16.93 -5.01
C TRP A 203 -10.09 -16.68 -5.05
N LEU A 204 -10.80 -17.21 -6.06
CA LEU A 204 -12.26 -17.09 -6.13
C LEU A 204 -12.94 -17.75 -4.93
N LEU A 205 -12.50 -18.96 -4.57
CA LEU A 205 -13.00 -19.68 -3.40
C LEU A 205 -12.70 -18.93 -2.10
N ALA A 206 -11.48 -18.42 -1.93
CA ALA A 206 -11.12 -17.62 -0.76
C ALA A 206 -11.94 -16.33 -0.66
N LYS A 207 -12.18 -15.65 -1.79
CA LYS A 207 -13.04 -14.46 -1.83
C LYS A 207 -14.48 -14.78 -1.48
N LEU A 208 -15.04 -15.86 -2.03
CA LEU A 208 -16.41 -16.30 -1.73
C LEU A 208 -16.55 -16.74 -0.26
N ALA A 209 -15.59 -17.52 0.24
CA ALA A 209 -15.54 -17.91 1.64
C ALA A 209 -15.50 -16.67 2.55
N HIS A 210 -14.66 -15.68 2.24
CA HIS A 210 -14.59 -14.43 3.00
C HIS A 210 -15.90 -13.62 2.93
N LEU A 211 -16.54 -13.57 1.76
CA LEU A 211 -17.83 -12.90 1.54
C LEU A 211 -18.94 -13.47 2.44
N ILE A 212 -18.92 -14.78 2.70
CA ILE A 212 -19.96 -15.47 3.48
C ILE A 212 -19.58 -15.55 4.96
N ALA A 213 -18.32 -15.92 5.26
CA ALA A 213 -17.87 -16.17 6.62
C ALA A 213 -17.91 -14.93 7.51
N VAL A 214 -17.58 -13.75 6.99
CA VAL A 214 -17.56 -12.51 7.77
C VAL A 214 -18.98 -12.09 8.20
N PRO A 215 -19.99 -11.98 7.30
CA PRO A 215 -21.37 -11.73 7.71
C PRO A 215 -21.94 -12.80 8.62
N LEU A 216 -21.62 -14.07 8.38
CA LEU A 216 -22.08 -15.17 9.24
C LEU A 216 -21.51 -15.05 10.66
N ALA A 217 -20.21 -14.76 10.79
CA ALA A 217 -19.60 -14.47 12.08
C ALA A 217 -20.23 -13.24 12.73
N GLY A 218 -20.52 -12.20 11.95
CA GLY A 218 -21.26 -11.02 12.40
C GLY A 218 -22.65 -11.37 12.94
N LEU A 219 -23.39 -12.24 12.27
CA LEU A 219 -24.72 -12.70 12.69
C LEU A 219 -24.66 -13.51 14.00
N VAL A 220 -23.65 -14.36 14.17
CA VAL A 220 -23.41 -15.11 15.41
C VAL A 220 -23.10 -14.16 16.58
N VAL A 221 -22.35 -13.08 16.31
CA VAL A 221 -21.95 -12.09 17.32
C VAL A 221 -23.06 -11.05 17.57
N LEU A 222 -24.02 -10.90 16.66
CA LEU A 222 -25.07 -9.88 16.70
C LEU A 222 -25.91 -9.89 18.00
N PRO A 223 -26.40 -11.02 18.54
CA PRO A 223 -27.16 -11.01 19.79
C PRO A 223 -26.36 -10.42 20.96
N PHE A 224 -25.07 -10.74 21.03
CA PHE A 224 -24.17 -10.18 22.04
C PHE A 224 -23.97 -8.68 21.83
N LEU A 225 -23.82 -8.23 20.58
CA LEU A 225 -23.70 -6.79 20.28
C LEU A 225 -24.97 -6.03 20.66
N VAL A 226 -26.16 -6.58 20.41
CA VAL A 226 -27.43 -5.95 20.78
C VAL A 226 -27.51 -5.78 22.30
N VAL A 227 -27.23 -6.84 23.07
CA VAL A 227 -27.24 -6.80 24.54
C VAL A 227 -26.17 -5.84 25.09
N LEU A 228 -24.96 -5.84 24.53
CA LEU A 228 -23.86 -4.99 24.98
C LEU A 228 -23.93 -3.55 24.44
N SER A 229 -24.79 -3.28 23.45
CA SER A 229 -24.83 -1.99 22.75
C SER A 229 -25.05 -0.78 23.67
N PRO A 230 -25.91 -0.80 24.70
CA PRO A 230 -26.08 0.37 25.57
C PRO A 230 -24.78 0.70 26.31
N TRP A 231 -24.09 -0.34 26.81
CA TRP A 231 -22.81 -0.18 27.48
C TRP A 231 -21.71 0.31 26.53
N LEU A 232 -21.61 -0.27 25.32
CA LEU A 232 -20.64 0.12 24.30
C LEU A 232 -20.83 1.58 23.88
N ILE A 233 -22.08 2.02 23.69
CA ILE A 233 -22.42 3.40 23.32
C ILE A 233 -22.03 4.36 24.44
N VAL A 234 -22.39 4.06 25.69
CA VAL A 234 -22.01 4.90 26.85
C VAL A 234 -20.49 4.93 27.01
N ALA A 235 -19.80 3.80 26.88
CA ALA A 235 -18.35 3.72 26.96
C ALA A 235 -17.66 4.53 25.84
N LEU A 236 -18.19 4.47 24.62
CA LEU A 236 -17.71 5.27 23.49
C LEU A 236 -17.91 6.76 23.76
N ARG A 237 -19.14 7.17 24.11
CA ARG A 237 -19.48 8.57 24.39
C ARG A 237 -18.64 9.15 25.52
N ARG A 238 -18.47 8.43 26.63
CA ARG A 238 -17.60 8.86 27.72
C ARG A 238 -16.17 9.12 27.23
N ARG A 239 -15.60 8.20 26.45
CA ARG A 239 -14.24 8.35 25.90
C ARG A 239 -14.13 9.41 24.81
N GLU A 240 -15.19 9.71 24.07
CA GLU A 240 -15.22 10.85 23.14
C GLU A 240 -15.13 12.19 23.90
N THR A 241 -15.70 12.27 25.10
CA THR A 241 -15.70 13.49 25.91
C THR A 241 -14.50 13.60 26.87
N SER A 242 -13.98 12.46 27.37
CA SER A 242 -12.94 12.45 28.41
C SER A 242 -11.53 12.20 27.90
N ASP A 243 -11.36 11.62 26.71
CA ASP A 243 -10.01 11.38 26.18
C ASP A 243 -9.34 12.74 25.90
N PRO A 244 -8.05 12.92 26.23
CA PRO A 244 -7.31 14.12 25.88
C PRO A 244 -7.31 14.34 24.36
N GLU A 245 -7.40 15.61 23.98
CA GLU A 245 -7.19 16.06 22.61
C GLU A 245 -5.71 16.37 22.41
N ILE A 246 -5.09 15.69 21.45
CA ILE A 246 -3.66 15.80 21.17
C ILE A 246 -3.52 16.27 19.73
N CYS A 247 -3.40 17.59 19.58
CA CYS A 247 -3.32 18.26 18.29
C CYS A 247 -2.13 19.23 18.29
N PRO A 248 -0.89 18.74 18.50
CA PRO A 248 0.28 19.61 18.41
C PRO A 248 0.39 20.19 17.00
N ARG A 249 0.85 21.44 16.90
CA ARG A 249 1.17 22.01 15.59
C ARG A 249 2.34 21.21 15.01
N PRO A 250 2.25 20.72 13.76
CA PRO A 250 3.36 20.05 13.13
C PRO A 250 4.58 20.98 13.01
N ASP A 251 5.77 20.41 13.13
CA ASP A 251 7.01 21.13 12.86
C ASP A 251 7.06 21.56 11.38
N THR A 252 7.34 22.83 11.13
CA THR A 252 7.36 23.39 9.78
C THR A 252 8.50 22.80 8.96
N ALA A 253 9.68 22.59 9.55
CA ALA A 253 10.81 22.02 8.82
C ALA A 253 10.54 20.57 8.39
N ALA A 254 9.89 19.79 9.26
CA ALA A 254 9.45 18.43 8.92
C ALA A 254 8.36 18.42 7.82
N LEU A 255 7.44 19.38 7.82
CA LEU A 255 6.43 19.52 6.77
C LEU A 255 7.08 19.89 5.43
N ASP A 256 7.99 20.85 5.41
CA ASP A 256 8.70 21.27 4.18
C ASP A 256 9.49 20.08 3.60
N ALA A 257 10.18 19.31 4.45
CA ALA A 257 10.91 18.11 4.03
C ALA A 257 10.00 17.00 3.48
N LEU A 258 8.75 16.89 3.94
CA LEU A 258 7.75 15.97 3.37
C LEU A 258 7.25 16.47 2.01
N GLN A 259 6.94 17.77 1.90
CA GLN A 259 6.50 18.39 0.66
C GLN A 259 7.54 18.29 -0.46
N ASP A 260 8.82 18.37 -0.14
CA ASP A 260 9.92 18.20 -1.10
C ASP A 260 9.92 16.82 -1.81
N LEU A 261 9.27 15.82 -1.20
CA LEU A 261 9.16 14.45 -1.72
C LEU A 261 7.88 14.20 -2.54
N GLU A 262 6.90 15.10 -2.48
CA GLU A 262 5.62 14.99 -3.17
C GLU A 262 5.63 15.73 -4.52
N ASP A 263 4.61 15.48 -5.34
CA ASP A 263 4.31 16.13 -6.62
C ASP A 263 5.45 16.05 -7.66
N ARG A 264 6.23 14.97 -7.58
CA ARG A 264 7.32 14.63 -8.52
C ARG A 264 6.86 13.80 -9.71
N ASP A 265 5.73 13.13 -9.57
CA ASP A 265 5.03 12.36 -10.60
C ASP A 265 3.52 12.52 -10.37
N VAL A 266 2.68 11.94 -11.24
CA VAL A 266 1.23 11.92 -11.08
C VAL A 266 0.79 11.17 -9.82
N THR A 267 1.66 10.36 -9.23
CA THR A 267 1.36 9.57 -8.03
C THR A 267 2.29 9.95 -6.88
N ASN A 268 1.67 10.22 -5.73
CA ASN A 268 2.30 10.52 -4.46
C ASN A 268 2.27 9.36 -3.48
N GLN A 269 3.13 9.48 -2.48
CA GLN A 269 3.35 8.49 -1.45
C GLN A 269 2.89 9.05 -0.10
N TYR A 270 2.05 8.30 0.63
CA TYR A 270 1.69 8.67 2.00
C TYR A 270 2.05 7.54 2.96
N THR A 271 2.73 7.84 4.06
CA THR A 271 3.07 6.88 5.11
C THR A 271 2.93 7.56 6.46
N ALA A 272 2.01 7.05 7.28
CA ALA A 272 1.76 7.55 8.62
C ALA A 272 1.92 6.38 9.61
N LEU A 273 2.64 6.64 10.68
CA LEU A 273 2.71 5.77 11.85
C LEU A 273 2.05 6.53 13.01
N GLY A 274 1.23 5.83 13.79
CA GLY A 274 0.63 6.42 14.98
C GLY A 274 0.28 5.40 16.04
N SER A 275 0.23 5.88 17.27
CA SER A 275 -0.15 5.09 18.44
C SER A 275 -1.66 4.91 18.55
N VAL A 276 -2.09 3.70 18.90
CA VAL A 276 -3.48 3.40 19.22
C VAL A 276 -3.76 3.92 20.63
N LYS A 277 -4.82 4.71 20.78
CA LYS A 277 -5.27 5.19 22.11
C LYS A 277 -5.31 4.03 23.12
N PRO A 278 -4.80 4.22 24.35
CA PRO A 278 -4.59 3.13 25.27
C PRO A 278 -5.88 2.45 25.73
N GLY A 279 -5.74 1.18 26.11
CA GLY A 279 -6.80 0.36 26.69
C GLY A 279 -7.49 -0.60 25.72
N ARG A 280 -8.10 -1.64 26.29
CA ARG A 280 -8.70 -2.76 25.52
C ARG A 280 -9.86 -2.32 24.63
N PHE A 281 -10.62 -1.31 25.05
CA PHE A 281 -11.78 -0.81 24.29
C PHE A 281 -11.37 -0.18 22.95
N ARG A 282 -10.46 0.80 22.96
CA ARG A 282 -9.99 1.48 21.73
C ARG A 282 -9.30 0.52 20.78
N ARG A 283 -8.44 -0.37 21.31
CA ARG A 283 -7.81 -1.43 20.52
C ARG A 283 -8.83 -2.40 19.91
N GLY A 284 -9.81 -2.86 20.69
CA GLY A 284 -10.86 -3.75 20.22
C GLY A 284 -11.73 -3.10 19.14
N LEU A 285 -12.15 -1.86 19.37
CA LEU A 285 -12.93 -1.06 18.41
C LEU A 285 -12.16 -0.91 17.09
N LEU A 286 -10.89 -0.54 17.14
CA LEU A 286 -10.07 -0.37 15.93
C LEU A 286 -9.88 -1.68 15.16
N ILE A 287 -9.68 -2.81 15.86
CA ILE A 287 -9.63 -4.13 15.21
C ILE A 287 -10.94 -4.41 14.45
N VAL A 288 -12.09 -4.19 15.09
CA VAL A 288 -13.41 -4.40 14.46
C VAL A 288 -13.59 -3.46 13.26
N LEU A 289 -13.26 -2.19 13.41
CA LEU A 289 -13.34 -1.21 12.32
C LEU A 289 -12.48 -1.61 11.12
N LEU A 290 -11.24 -2.06 11.34
CA LEU A 290 -10.38 -2.51 10.24
C LEU A 290 -10.90 -3.77 9.56
N VAL A 291 -11.51 -4.71 10.30
CA VAL A 291 -12.21 -5.87 9.67
C VAL A 291 -13.35 -5.41 8.77
N LEU A 292 -14.15 -4.44 9.22
CA LEU A 292 -15.24 -3.87 8.41
C LEU A 292 -14.71 -3.13 7.18
N VAL A 293 -13.66 -2.33 7.34
CA VAL A 293 -12.99 -1.61 6.25
C VAL A 293 -12.44 -2.60 5.22
N ASP A 294 -11.75 -3.66 5.65
CA ASP A 294 -11.24 -4.69 4.73
C ASP A 294 -12.36 -5.39 3.97
N TYR A 295 -13.43 -5.77 4.68
CA TYR A 295 -14.58 -6.42 4.07
C TYR A 295 -15.22 -5.53 3.00
N VAL A 296 -15.45 -4.26 3.33
CA VAL A 296 -16.07 -3.29 2.42
C VAL A 296 -15.14 -2.99 1.23
N ALA A 297 -13.84 -2.77 1.48
CA ALA A 297 -12.87 -2.54 0.41
C ALA A 297 -12.78 -3.73 -0.55
N ARG A 298 -12.71 -4.96 -0.02
CA ARG A 298 -12.54 -6.19 -0.83
C ARG A 298 -13.75 -6.52 -1.71
N HIS A 299 -14.96 -6.17 -1.26
CA HIS A 299 -16.20 -6.63 -1.88
C HIS A 299 -17.04 -5.53 -2.53
N LEU A 300 -17.01 -4.31 -2.00
CA LEU A 300 -17.80 -3.19 -2.51
C LEU A 300 -16.94 -2.24 -3.36
N TYR A 301 -15.74 -1.89 -2.90
CA TYR A 301 -14.88 -0.89 -3.56
C TYR A 301 -13.77 -1.54 -4.40
N THR A 302 -14.13 -2.03 -5.59
CA THR A 302 -13.20 -2.79 -6.46
C THR A 302 -12.98 -2.18 -7.86
N ARG A 303 -13.66 -1.06 -8.16
CA ARG A 303 -13.78 -0.51 -9.52
C ARG A 303 -13.60 1.01 -9.56
N GLY A 304 -12.45 1.52 -9.14
CA GLY A 304 -12.09 2.92 -9.42
C GLY A 304 -12.35 3.92 -8.30
N HIS A 305 -12.89 3.51 -7.15
CA HIS A 305 -13.25 4.45 -6.09
C HIS A 305 -13.34 3.81 -4.70
N LEU A 306 -12.91 4.57 -3.69
CA LEU A 306 -13.13 4.31 -2.26
C LEU A 306 -14.14 5.34 -1.76
N ALA A 307 -15.39 4.93 -1.58
CA ALA A 307 -16.51 5.83 -1.38
C ALA A 307 -16.57 6.91 -2.50
N ARG A 308 -16.23 8.17 -2.19
CA ARG A 308 -16.20 9.30 -3.15
C ARG A 308 -14.81 9.61 -3.70
N VAL A 309 -13.76 8.97 -3.18
CA VAL A 309 -12.37 9.25 -3.55
C VAL A 309 -11.94 8.32 -4.67
N GLN A 310 -11.49 8.88 -5.80
CA GLN A 310 -11.04 8.11 -6.97
C GLN A 310 -9.51 8.08 -7.09
N SER A 311 -8.83 9.03 -6.44
CA SER A 311 -7.38 9.24 -6.56
C SER A 311 -6.53 8.25 -5.78
N ILE A 312 -7.08 7.44 -4.88
CA ILE A 312 -6.29 6.45 -4.13
C ILE A 312 -6.11 5.21 -5.01
N HIS A 313 -4.87 4.79 -5.25
CA HIS A 313 -4.54 3.58 -6.03
C HIS A 313 -4.50 2.34 -5.13
N PHE A 314 -3.76 2.45 -4.04
CA PHE A 314 -3.60 1.41 -3.03
C PHE A 314 -3.59 2.06 -1.66
N ALA A 315 -4.27 1.45 -0.70
CA ALA A 315 -4.17 1.85 0.70
C ALA A 315 -4.14 0.62 1.60
N ARG A 316 -3.47 0.73 2.74
CA ARG A 316 -3.40 -0.35 3.73
C ARG A 316 -3.19 0.16 5.14
N TRP A 317 -3.72 -0.61 6.08
CA TRP A 317 -3.52 -0.43 7.52
C TRP A 317 -2.91 -1.70 8.07
N ALA A 318 -1.83 -1.58 8.82
CA ALA A 318 -1.18 -2.71 9.45
C ALA A 318 -0.87 -2.40 10.91
N PHE A 319 -1.22 -3.34 11.80
CA PHE A 319 -0.83 -3.25 13.21
C PHE A 319 0.62 -3.67 13.40
N ILE A 320 1.35 -2.93 14.24
CA ILE A 320 2.66 -3.33 14.76
C ILE A 320 2.63 -3.35 16.30
N ASP A 321 3.64 -3.97 16.91
CA ASP A 321 3.88 -4.02 18.36
C ASP A 321 2.66 -4.45 19.19
N GLY A 322 2.13 -5.63 18.87
CA GLY A 322 0.98 -6.18 19.58
C GLY A 322 -0.29 -5.33 19.45
N LYS A 323 -0.44 -4.64 18.31
CA LYS A 323 -1.58 -3.76 17.98
C LYS A 323 -1.66 -2.51 18.89
N SER A 324 -0.51 -2.05 19.36
CA SER A 324 -0.40 -0.77 20.08
C SER A 324 -0.14 0.40 19.13
N ARG A 325 0.33 0.14 17.90
CA ARG A 325 0.53 1.14 16.85
C ARG A 325 -0.01 0.66 15.51
N VAL A 326 -0.31 1.59 14.63
CA VAL A 326 -0.82 1.35 13.28
C VAL A 326 0.02 2.11 12.28
N VAL A 327 0.45 1.41 11.24
CA VAL A 327 1.01 2.01 10.03
C VAL A 327 -0.13 2.12 9.01
N PHE A 328 -0.34 3.30 8.49
CA PHE A 328 -1.18 3.56 7.33
C PHE A 328 -0.30 3.96 6.14
N VAL A 329 -0.50 3.29 5.00
CA VAL A 329 0.26 3.57 3.77
C VAL A 329 -0.72 3.71 2.62
N SER A 330 -0.49 4.72 1.78
CA SER A 330 -1.28 4.96 0.58
C SER A 330 -0.40 5.39 -0.60
N ASN A 331 -0.81 5.00 -1.80
CA ASN A 331 -0.37 5.56 -3.08
C ASN A 331 -1.58 6.27 -3.69
N TYR A 332 -1.46 7.54 -4.05
CA TYR A 332 -2.60 8.35 -4.51
C TYR A 332 -2.18 9.36 -5.57
N ASP A 333 -3.12 9.82 -6.41
CA ASP A 333 -2.84 10.89 -7.36
C ASP A 333 -2.54 12.20 -6.63
N GLY A 334 -1.58 12.97 -7.13
CA GLY A 334 -1.31 14.32 -6.63
C GLY A 334 -2.49 15.27 -6.83
N SER A 335 -2.51 16.36 -6.05
CA SER A 335 -3.50 17.43 -6.13
C SER A 335 -3.03 18.58 -7.01
#